data_AF-A0A151B3S7-F1
#
_entry.id   AF-A0A151B3S7-F1
#
_cell.length_a   1.000
_cell.length_b   1.000
_cell.length_c   1.000
_cell.angle_alpha   90.00
_cell.angle_beta   90.00
_cell.angle_gamma   90.00
#
_symmetry.space_group_name_H-M   'P 1'
#
loop_
_entity.id
_entity.type
_entity.pdbx_description
1 polymer ?
#
loop_
_entity_poly.entity_id
_entity_poly.type
_entity_poly.pdbx_seq_one_letter_code
_entity_poly.pdbx_strand_id
1 'polypeptide(L)'
;MLTSMVILALQQWITLAIKNQAFALCFGMIGGFLGMVADFFPKTVQRIVIWSYYTVLCPVRYHVTNKSLKFINQNPEIGMLTIVFLLTIIFYIAGSHHFSQQEV
;
A
#
# COMPACT_ATOMS: atom_id res chain seq x y z
N MET A 1 -1.29 -9.11 -4.51
CA MET A 1 -1.22 -9.95 -3.28
C MET A 1 -0.26 -9.34 -2.26
N LEU A 2 1.01 -9.07 -2.62
CA LEU A 2 1.99 -8.49 -1.68
C LEU A 2 1.59 -7.11 -1.13
N THR A 3 1.06 -6.22 -1.97
CA THR A 3 0.53 -4.92 -1.51
C THR A 3 -0.59 -5.06 -0.47
N SER A 4 -1.44 -6.09 -0.61
CA SER A 4 -2.48 -6.37 0.38
C SER A 4 -1.86 -6.76 1.73
N MET A 5 -0.78 -7.54 1.73
CA MET A 5 -0.12 -7.98 2.96
C MET A 5 0.49 -6.80 3.73
N VAL A 6 1.17 -5.87 3.05
CA VAL A 6 1.73 -4.68 3.72
C VAL A 6 0.64 -3.79 4.30
N ILE A 7 -0.47 -3.61 3.57
CA ILE A 7 -1.61 -2.79 4.03
C ILE A 7 -2.28 -3.46 5.23
N LEU A 8 -2.49 -4.77 5.19
CA LEU A 8 -3.06 -5.52 6.31
C LEU A 8 -2.15 -5.47 7.54
N ALA A 9 -0.84 -5.62 7.38
CA ALA A 9 0.11 -5.52 8.49
C ALA A 9 0.07 -4.12 9.13
N LEU A 10 0.02 -3.06 8.31
CA LEU A 10 -0.14 -1.68 8.77
C LEU A 10 -1.47 -1.48 9.51
N GLN A 11 -2.59 -1.93 8.93
CA GLN A 11 -3.93 -1.80 9.51
C GLN A 11 -4.08 -2.59 10.82
N GLN A 12 -3.49 -3.78 10.88
CA GLN A 12 -3.42 -4.58 12.09
C GLN A 12 -2.67 -3.83 13.19
N TRP A 13 -1.50 -3.27 12.88
CA TRP A 13 -0.74 -2.49 13.87
C TRP A 13 -1.53 -1.28 14.37
N ILE A 14 -2.16 -0.51 13.47
CA ILE A 14 -2.99 0.65 13.85
C ILE A 14 -4.14 0.23 14.76
N THR A 15 -4.81 -0.89 14.43
CA THR A 15 -5.93 -1.41 15.23
C THR A 15 -5.49 -1.84 16.63
N LEU A 16 -4.27 -2.38 16.77
CA LEU A 16 -3.69 -2.74 18.07
C LEU A 16 -3.23 -1.52 18.86
N ALA A 17 -2.71 -0.49 18.19
CA ALA A 17 -2.23 0.73 18.82
C ALA A 17 -3.37 1.68 19.25
N ILE A 18 -4.50 1.66 18.54
CA ILE A 18 -5.60 2.61 18.71
C ILE A 18 -6.89 1.86 19.00
N LYS A 19 -7.44 2.06 20.20
CA LYS A 19 -8.72 1.45 20.61
C LYS A 19 -9.91 1.87 19.74
N ASN A 20 -9.85 3.04 19.11
CA ASN A 20 -10.91 3.55 18.24
C ASN A 20 -10.84 2.93 16.84
N GLN A 21 -11.65 1.89 16.61
CA GLN A 21 -11.72 1.20 15.33
C GLN A 21 -12.16 2.08 14.16
N ALA A 22 -12.99 3.11 14.41
CA ALA A 22 -13.40 4.04 13.36
C ALA A 22 -12.21 4.81 12.78
N PHE A 23 -11.19 5.09 13.59
CA PHE A 23 -9.97 5.74 13.12
C PHE A 23 -9.21 4.84 12.13
N ALA A 24 -8.99 3.57 12.47
CA ALA A 24 -8.31 2.62 11.60
C ALA A 24 -9.03 2.47 10.25
N LEU A 25 -10.37 2.38 10.30
CA LEU A 25 -11.21 2.29 9.12
C LEU A 25 -11.11 3.55 8.25
N CYS A 26 -11.27 4.74 8.82
CA CYS A 26 -11.13 6.01 8.10
C CYS A 26 -9.74 6.16 7.48
N PHE A 27 -8.68 5.79 8.22
CA PHE A 27 -7.31 5.80 7.71
C PHE A 27 -7.14 4.87 6.50
N GLY A 28 -7.73 3.68 6.56
CA GLY A 28 -7.76 2.73 5.44
C GLY A 28 -8.50 3.24 4.22
N MET A 29 -9.65 3.90 4.43
CA MET A 29 -10.43 4.50 3.35
C MET A 29 -9.69 5.65 2.67
N ILE A 30 -9.11 6.57 3.46
CA ILE A 30 -8.30 7.68 2.94
C ILE A 30 -7.09 7.13 2.18
N GLY A 31 -6.38 6.15 2.75
CA GLY A 31 -5.27 5.49 2.09
C GLY A 31 -5.67 4.85 0.77
N GLY A 32 -6.77 4.10 0.74
CA GLY A 32 -7.31 3.47 -0.47
C GLY A 32 -7.68 4.49 -1.54
N PHE A 33 -8.34 5.59 -1.16
CA PHE A 33 -8.65 6.69 -2.08
C PHE A 33 -7.38 7.33 -2.65
N LEU A 34 -6.41 7.66 -1.80
CA LEU A 34 -5.12 8.21 -2.23
C LEU A 34 -4.39 7.25 -3.16
N GLY A 35 -4.42 5.94 -2.89
CA GLY A 35 -3.83 4.92 -3.75
C GLY A 35 -4.47 4.86 -5.14
N MET A 36 -5.79 5.07 -5.25
CA MET A 36 -6.50 5.12 -6.52
C MET A 36 -6.17 6.39 -7.31
N VAL A 37 -6.09 7.54 -6.65
CA VAL A 37 -5.80 8.82 -7.32
C VAL A 37 -4.29 9.02 -7.56
N ALA A 38 -3.43 8.22 -6.94
CA ALA A 38 -1.98 8.31 -7.07
C ALA A 38 -1.49 8.26 -8.53
N ASP A 39 -2.18 7.54 -9.41
CA ASP A 39 -1.85 7.45 -10.84
C ASP A 39 -1.87 8.82 -11.56
N PHE A 40 -2.63 9.79 -11.04
CA PHE A 40 -2.68 11.15 -11.57
C PHE A 40 -1.51 12.04 -11.09
N PHE A 41 -0.74 11.57 -10.11
CA PHE A 41 0.41 12.29 -9.55
C PHE A 41 1.74 11.79 -10.13
N PRO A 42 2.83 12.58 -10.00
CA PRO A 42 4.17 12.15 -10.41
C PRO A 42 4.61 10.86 -9.70
N LYS A 43 5.48 10.08 -10.35
CA LYS A 43 5.99 8.78 -9.83
C LYS A 43 6.56 8.87 -8.41
N THR A 44 7.12 10.02 -8.02
CA THR A 44 7.65 10.25 -6.67
C THR A 44 6.55 10.18 -5.62
N VAL A 45 5.38 10.76 -5.88
CA VAL A 45 4.24 10.78 -4.96
C VAL A 45 3.63 9.38 -4.84
N GLN A 46 3.53 8.66 -5.96
CA GLN A 46 3.09 7.26 -5.96
C GLN A 46 3.95 6.42 -5.01
N ARG A 47 5.28 6.52 -5.07
CA ARG A 47 6.17 5.72 -4.21
C ARG A 47 5.99 5.96 -2.71
N ILE A 48 5.46 7.11 -2.29
CA ILE A 48 5.23 7.45 -0.88
C ILE A 48 3.93 6.81 -0.36
N VAL A 49 2.91 6.69 -1.21
CA VAL A 49 1.59 6.17 -0.81
C VAL A 49 1.58 4.65 -0.90
N ILE A 50 1.58 3.97 0.26
CA ILE A 50 1.60 2.49 0.32
C ILE A 50 0.48 1.84 -0.50
N TRP A 51 -0.69 2.47 -0.57
CA TRP A 51 -1.82 1.97 -1.35
C TRP A 51 -1.63 2.06 -2.87
N SER A 52 -0.80 2.97 -3.38
CA SER A 52 -0.57 3.07 -4.83
C SER A 52 0.28 1.92 -5.36
N TYR A 53 0.92 1.12 -4.50
CA TYR A 53 1.65 -0.06 -4.95
C TYR A 53 0.74 -1.10 -5.63
N TYR A 54 -0.59 -0.98 -5.54
CA TYR A 54 -1.51 -1.78 -6.35
C TYR A 54 -1.40 -1.46 -7.84
N THR A 55 -1.39 -0.17 -8.20
CA THR A 55 -1.28 0.26 -9.61
C THR A 55 0.16 0.22 -10.09
N VAL A 56 1.11 0.46 -9.19
CA VAL A 56 2.54 0.49 -9.53
C VAL A 56 3.08 -0.91 -9.85
N LEU A 57 2.71 -1.92 -9.06
CA LEU A 57 3.12 -3.31 -9.28
C LEU A 57 2.20 -4.09 -10.23
N CYS A 58 1.14 -3.45 -10.74
CA CYS A 58 0.24 -4.08 -11.69
C CYS A 58 1.02 -4.48 -12.96
N PRO A 59 0.95 -5.73 -13.44
CA PRO A 59 1.66 -6.14 -14.66
C PRO A 59 1.10 -5.47 -15.91
N VAL A 60 -0.09 -4.88 -15.84
CA VAL A 60 -0.75 -4.21 -16.96
C VAL A 60 -0.97 -2.74 -16.61
N ARG A 61 -0.51 -1.83 -17.46
CA ARG A 61 -0.82 -0.40 -17.37
C ARG A 61 -1.57 0.08 -18.60
N TYR A 62 -2.43 1.07 -18.39
CA TYR A 62 -3.05 1.80 -19.47
C TYR A 62 -2.13 2.92 -19.94
N HIS A 63 -1.96 3.04 -21.25
CA HIS A 63 -1.30 4.17 -21.89
C HIS A 63 -2.30 4.83 -22.83
N VAL A 64 -2.59 6.11 -22.58
CA VAL A 64 -3.49 6.89 -23.43
C VAL A 64 -2.64 7.55 -24.52
N THR A 65 -2.71 7.03 -25.73
CA THR A 65 -2.05 7.62 -26.90
C THR A 65 -3.10 7.97 -27.94
N ASN A 66 -3.20 9.26 -28.30
CA ASN A 66 -4.07 9.79 -29.36
C ASN A 66 -5.50 9.21 -29.34
N LYS A 67 -6.23 9.41 -28.23
CA LYS A 67 -7.63 8.96 -28.01
C LYS A 67 -7.85 7.43 -28.01
N SER A 68 -6.79 6.63 -28.08
CA SER A 68 -6.86 5.17 -27.95
C SER A 68 -6.23 4.71 -26.63
N LEU A 69 -6.93 3.82 -25.94
CA LEU A 69 -6.52 3.24 -24.66
C LEU A 69 -5.78 1.93 -24.98
N LYS A 70 -4.46 1.94 -24.84
CA LYS A 70 -3.64 0.74 -25.07
C LYS A 70 -3.22 0.15 -23.73
N PHE A 71 -3.44 -1.15 -23.56
CA PHE A 71 -2.92 -1.90 -22.44
C PHE A 71 -1.52 -2.39 -22.80
N ILE A 72 -0.52 -1.95 -22.03
CA ILE A 72 0.85 -2.41 -22.18
C ILE A 72 1.18 -3.31 -20.98
N ASN A 73 1.84 -4.43 -21.27
CA ASN A 73 2.45 -5.25 -20.22
C ASN A 73 3.73 -4.55 -19.76
N GLN A 74 3.85 -4.39 -18.46
CA GLN A 74 5.06 -3.91 -17.82
C GLN A 74 5.61 -4.97 -16.88
N ASN A 75 6.92 -5.14 -16.89
CA ASN A 75 7.56 -5.97 -15.88
C ASN A 75 7.50 -5.24 -14.54
N PRO A 76 7.05 -5.90 -13.47
CA PRO A 76 7.09 -5.33 -12.15
C PRO A 76 8.55 -5.02 -11.77
N GLU A 77 8.80 -3.79 -11.32
CA GLU A 77 10.14 -3.35 -10.92
C GLU A 77 10.54 -4.13 -9.66
N ILE A 78 11.56 -5.00 -9.78
CA ILE A 78 12.00 -5.90 -8.70
C ILE A 78 12.34 -5.11 -7.43
N GLY A 79 12.93 -3.91 -7.58
CA GLY A 79 13.23 -3.03 -6.44
C GLY A 79 11.99 -2.61 -5.66
N MET A 80 10.86 -2.37 -6.32
CA MET A 80 9.61 -2.05 -5.63
C MET A 80 9.03 -3.25 -4.90
N LEU A 81 9.13 -4.45 -5.49
CA LEU A 81 8.73 -5.69 -4.83
C LEU A 81 9.52 -5.91 -3.54
N THR A 82 10.84 -5.70 -3.57
CA THR A 82 11.69 -5.85 -2.37
C THR A 82 11.32 -4.84 -1.29
N ILE A 83 11.00 -3.59 -1.67
CA ILE A 83 10.58 -2.55 -0.71
C ILE A 83 9.26 -2.93 -0.03
N VAL A 84 8.24 -3.34 -0.80
CA VAL A 84 6.93 -3.72 -0.24
C VAL A 84 7.06 -4.94 0.68
N PHE A 85 7.92 -5.90 0.32
CA PHE A 85 8.20 -7.06 1.15
C PHE A 85 8.85 -6.66 2.49
N LEU A 86 9.88 -5.82 2.46
CA LEU A 86 10.54 -5.31 3.66
C LEU A 86 9.58 -4.51 4.55
N LEU A 87 8.75 -3.63 3.97
CA LEU A 87 7.74 -2.89 4.71
C LEU A 87 6.73 -3.81 5.39
N THR A 88 6.34 -4.90 4.74
CA THR A 88 5.45 -5.91 5.34
C THR A 88 6.05 -6.49 6.60
N ILE A 89 7.33 -6.90 6.54
CA ILE A 89 8.06 -7.44 7.68
C ILE A 89 8.16 -6.40 8.81
N ILE A 90 8.51 -5.17 8.46
CA ILE A 90 8.67 -4.07 9.43
C ILE A 90 7.35 -3.80 10.16
N PHE A 91 6.23 -3.64 9.44
CA PHE A 91 4.94 -3.39 10.09
C PHE A 91 4.45 -4.56 10.91
N TYR A 92 4.69 -5.79 10.46
CA TYR A 92 4.35 -6.98 11.22
C TYR A 92 5.12 -7.07 12.54
N ILE A 93 6.44 -6.85 12.51
CA ILE A 93 7.30 -6.85 13.71
C ILE A 93 6.94 -5.69 14.64
N ALA A 94 6.71 -4.50 14.09
CA ALA A 94 6.31 -3.34 14.89
C ALA A 94 4.97 -3.58 15.60
N GLY A 95 4.00 -4.15 14.89
CA GLY A 95 2.71 -4.53 15.45
C GLY A 95 2.82 -5.60 16.53
N SER A 96 3.59 -6.66 16.30
CA SER A 96 3.76 -7.75 17.27
C SER A 96 4.54 -7.33 18.51
N HIS A 97 5.60 -6.54 18.35
CA HIS A 97 6.35 -5.98 19.48
C HIS A 97 5.47 -5.02 20.29
N HIS A 98 4.71 -4.14 19.64
CA HIS A 98 3.78 -3.25 20.32
C HIS A 98 2.72 -4.02 21.12
N PHE A 99 2.17 -5.09 20.54
CA PHE A 99 1.22 -5.96 21.23
C PHE A 99 1.83 -6.67 22.45
N SER A 100 3.06 -7.18 22.33
CA SER A 100 3.74 -7.89 23.42
C SER A 100 4.01 -7.01 24.64
N GLN A 101 4.06 -5.68 24.47
CA GLN A 101 4.28 -4.72 25.55
C GLN A 101 2.97 -4.18 26.15
N GLN A 102 1.82 -4.49 25.53
CA GLN A 102 0.53 -4.21 26.12
C GLN A 102 0.19 -5.36 27.09
N GLU A 103 0.36 -5.11 28.39
CA GLU A 103 -0.18 -6.00 29.42
C GLU A 103 -1.72 -5.99 29.32
N VAL A 104 -2.31 -7.19 29.25
CA VAL A 104 -3.77 -7.42 29.17
C VAL A 104 -4.42 -7.09 30.51
#